data_AF-U2YNR9-F1
#
_entry.id   AF-U2YNR9-F1
#
_cell.length_a   1.000
_cell.length_b   1.000
_cell.length_c   1.000
_cell.angle_alpha   90.00
_cell.angle_beta   90.00
_cell.angle_gamma   90.00
#
_symmetry.space_group_name_H-M   'P 1'
#
loop_
_entity.id
_entity.type
_entity.pdbx_description
1 polymer ?
#
loop_
_entity_poly.entity_id
_entity_poly.type
_entity_poly.pdbx_seq_one_letter_code
_entity_poly.pdbx_strand_id
1 'polypeptide(L)'
;MSDHNSLGKIAYAGATTAAKAWEENLRSSPVFPHEEVEAAFQDYVHRANIDDWEYYADLFTDPCIYIDHHFGTVRSPRELSDWMVPLMKTQPEMRFIPGWHVIHGNMVINYNWNRWPNPEGSAVPYDEWRSPGPVSDYRFQFPCITMCIYAGKGKFCFEEDIYSPAAYLEIRSQWRQAMGMDDAD
;
A
#
# COMPACT_ATOMS: atom_id res chain seq x y z
N MET A 1 16.53 -19.43 -28.60
CA MET A 1 15.74 -19.37 -27.34
C MET A 1 16.44 -18.34 -26.48
N SER A 2 15.90 -17.13 -26.36
CA SER A 2 16.54 -16.04 -25.61
C SER A 2 16.26 -16.17 -24.11
N ASP A 3 17.28 -15.88 -23.31
CA ASP A 3 17.33 -15.90 -21.84
C ASP A 3 16.43 -14.87 -21.13
N HIS A 4 15.25 -14.53 -21.67
CA HIS A 4 14.45 -13.43 -21.13
C HIS A 4 13.29 -13.91 -20.24
N ASN A 5 13.42 -13.59 -18.94
CA ASN A 5 12.46 -13.73 -17.85
C ASN A 5 12.10 -15.16 -17.40
N SER A 6 13.00 -15.76 -16.62
CA SER A 6 12.56 -16.74 -15.64
C SER A 6 11.77 -16.00 -14.55
N LEU A 7 10.44 -15.97 -14.69
CA LEU A 7 9.53 -15.37 -13.71
C LEU A 7 9.81 -15.87 -12.28
N GLY A 8 10.24 -17.13 -12.14
CA GLY A 8 10.68 -17.71 -10.87
C GLY A 8 11.88 -17.01 -10.23
N LYS A 9 12.85 -16.50 -11.02
CA LYS A 9 14.00 -15.74 -10.49
C LYS A 9 13.60 -14.35 -10.00
N ILE A 10 12.69 -13.68 -10.71
CA ILE A 10 12.18 -12.35 -10.33
C ILE A 10 11.35 -12.48 -9.04
N ALA A 11 10.43 -13.44 -8.99
CA ALA A 11 9.64 -13.73 -7.80
C ALA A 11 10.55 -14.08 -6.60
N TYR A 12 11.57 -14.91 -6.82
CA TYR A 12 12.55 -15.25 -5.79
C TYR A 12 13.33 -14.03 -5.29
N ALA A 13 13.74 -13.12 -6.19
CA ALA A 13 14.48 -11.92 -5.81
C ALA A 13 13.64 -10.95 -4.98
N GLY A 14 12.37 -10.73 -5.35
CA GLY A 14 11.42 -9.93 -4.57
C GLY A 14 11.18 -10.53 -3.18
N ALA A 15 10.83 -11.82 -3.12
CA ALA A 15 10.60 -12.53 -1.86
C ALA A 15 11.86 -12.54 -0.96
N THR A 16 13.05 -12.70 -1.54
CA THR A 16 14.31 -12.65 -0.78
C THR A 16 14.60 -11.25 -0.25
N THR A 17 14.29 -10.21 -1.03
CA THR A 17 14.45 -8.82 -0.60
C THR A 17 13.54 -8.51 0.58
N ALA A 18 12.26 -8.89 0.49
CA ALA A 18 11.30 -8.77 1.59
C ALA A 18 11.77 -9.49 2.85
N ALA A 19 12.13 -10.77 2.74
CA ALA A 19 12.57 -11.57 3.88
C ALA A 19 13.80 -10.98 4.60
N LYS A 20 14.82 -10.55 3.84
CA LYS A 20 16.01 -9.92 4.42
C LYS A 20 15.71 -8.57 5.05
N ALA A 21 14.97 -7.72 4.34
CA ALA A 21 14.62 -6.40 4.83
C ALA A 21 13.79 -6.49 6.11
N TRP A 22 12.90 -7.48 6.22
CA TRP A 22 12.19 -7.76 7.47
C TRP A 22 13.17 -8.11 8.60
N GLU A 23 14.03 -9.11 8.42
CA GLU A 23 14.95 -9.55 9.46
C GLU A 23 15.92 -8.45 9.91
N GLU A 24 16.44 -7.67 8.96
CA GLU A 24 17.41 -6.61 9.21
C GLU A 24 16.77 -5.40 9.90
N ASN A 25 15.63 -4.90 9.38
CA ASN A 25 15.00 -3.68 9.91
C ASN A 25 14.31 -3.90 11.25
N LEU A 26 13.74 -5.09 11.49
CA LEU A 26 13.08 -5.37 12.77
C LEU A 26 14.09 -5.43 13.92
N ARG A 27 15.35 -5.81 13.63
CA ARG A 27 16.40 -6.00 14.65
C ARG A 27 17.33 -4.80 14.80
N SER A 28 17.28 -3.82 13.89
CA SER A 28 18.26 -2.74 13.81
C SER A 28 18.01 -1.57 14.75
N SER A 29 16.78 -1.43 15.27
CA SER A 29 16.39 -0.29 16.11
C SER A 29 15.93 -0.72 17.49
N PRO A 30 16.10 0.14 18.53
CA PRO A 30 15.41 -0.07 19.79
C PRO A 30 13.90 -0.11 19.57
N VAL A 31 13.18 -0.82 20.43
CA VAL A 31 11.71 -0.83 20.39
C VAL A 31 11.19 0.52 20.88
N PHE A 32 10.34 1.16 20.09
CA PHE A 32 9.72 2.44 20.43
C PHE A 32 8.46 2.25 21.28
N PRO A 33 8.00 3.28 22.01
CA PRO A 33 6.74 3.23 22.74
C PRO A 33 5.56 2.94 21.80
N HIS A 34 4.60 2.13 22.25
CA HIS A 34 3.45 1.73 21.44
C HIS A 34 2.66 2.94 20.94
N GLU A 35 2.45 3.94 21.79
CA GLU A 35 1.75 5.18 21.47
C GLU A 35 2.43 5.98 20.35
N GLU A 36 3.76 5.90 20.25
CA GLU A 36 4.52 6.57 19.20
C GLU A 36 4.31 5.86 17.85
N VAL A 37 4.36 4.52 17.86
CA VAL A 37 4.13 3.69 16.67
C VAL A 37 2.68 3.82 16.19
N GLU A 38 1.72 3.80 17.11
CA GLU A 38 0.30 4.02 16.83
C GLU A 38 0.07 5.39 16.20
N ALA A 39 0.66 6.46 16.75
CA ALA A 39 0.53 7.79 16.17
C ALA A 39 1.10 7.87 14.74
N ALA A 40 2.24 7.23 14.48
CA ALA A 40 2.81 7.14 13.14
C ALA A 40 1.91 6.38 12.17
N PHE A 41 1.24 5.31 12.63
CA PHE A 41 0.28 4.58 11.82
C PHE A 41 -0.99 5.39 11.53
N GLN A 42 -1.50 6.17 12.48
CA GLN A 42 -2.64 7.05 12.25
C GLN A 42 -2.31 8.15 11.22
N ASP A 43 -1.10 8.70 11.27
CA ASP A 43 -0.60 9.63 10.26
C ASP A 43 -0.45 8.96 8.88
N TYR A 44 0.07 7.72 8.84
CA TYR A 44 0.12 6.90 7.64
C TYR A 44 -1.27 6.77 6.98
N VAL A 45 -2.28 6.37 7.75
CA VAL A 45 -3.66 6.20 7.27
C VAL A 45 -4.22 7.52 6.74
N HIS A 46 -3.97 8.63 7.44
CA HIS A 46 -4.39 9.95 7.02
C HIS A 46 -3.77 10.32 5.67
N ARG A 47 -2.45 10.24 5.54
CA ARG A 47 -1.72 10.64 4.32
C ARG A 47 -2.07 9.77 3.11
N ALA A 48 -2.31 8.47 3.32
CA ALA A 48 -2.77 7.56 2.27
C ALA A 48 -4.13 7.95 1.67
N ASN A 49 -4.93 8.79 2.34
CA ASN A 49 -6.31 9.08 1.95
C ASN A 49 -6.60 10.56 1.63
N ILE A 50 -5.57 11.43 1.58
CA ILE A 50 -5.73 12.86 1.24
C ILE A 50 -5.19 13.25 -0.15
N ASP A 51 -4.81 12.26 -0.97
CA ASP A 51 -4.31 12.43 -2.34
C ASP A 51 -3.01 13.27 -2.48
N ASP A 52 -2.21 13.39 -1.40
CA ASP A 52 -0.90 14.04 -1.40
C ASP A 52 0.24 13.01 -1.30
N TRP A 53 0.68 12.52 -2.47
CA TRP A 53 1.66 11.44 -2.58
C TRP A 53 3.11 11.88 -2.33
N GLU A 54 3.41 13.17 -2.51
CA GLU A 54 4.71 13.71 -2.11
C GLU A 54 4.81 13.72 -0.58
N TYR A 55 3.74 14.16 0.09
CA TYR A 55 3.65 14.13 1.55
C TYR A 55 3.55 12.72 2.13
N TYR A 56 2.95 11.77 1.41
CA TYR A 56 2.98 10.34 1.76
C TYR A 56 4.42 9.81 1.77
N ALA A 57 5.23 10.13 0.75
CA ALA A 57 6.62 9.67 0.67
C ALA A 57 7.47 10.16 1.86
N ASP A 58 7.13 11.29 2.48
CA ASP A 58 7.80 11.81 3.68
C ASP A 58 7.63 10.93 4.93
N LEU A 59 6.70 9.96 4.92
CA LEU A 59 6.56 8.94 5.97
C LEU A 59 7.78 8.03 6.05
N PHE A 60 8.64 8.01 5.05
CA PHE A 60 9.75 7.07 4.97
C PHE A 60 11.09 7.70 5.39
N THR A 61 11.97 6.89 5.97
CA THR A 61 13.37 7.25 6.22
C THR A 61 14.18 7.23 4.93
N ASP A 62 15.34 7.89 4.91
CA ASP A 62 16.34 7.72 3.85
C ASP A 62 17.60 7.07 4.45
N PRO A 63 17.93 5.81 4.10
CA PRO A 63 17.22 4.94 3.16
C PRO A 63 15.94 4.30 3.74
N CYS A 64 15.08 3.76 2.86
CA CYS A 64 13.96 2.88 3.21
C CYS A 64 13.86 1.71 2.23
N ILE A 65 12.97 0.75 2.47
CA ILE A 65 12.62 -0.30 1.51
C ILE A 65 11.10 -0.34 1.39
N TYR A 66 10.57 -0.02 0.21
CA TYR A 66 9.14 -0.13 -0.09
C TYR A 66 8.95 -1.20 -1.16
N ILE A 67 8.08 -2.17 -0.91
CA ILE A 67 7.85 -3.31 -1.80
C ILE A 67 6.37 -3.38 -2.16
N ASP A 68 6.09 -3.26 -3.46
CA ASP A 68 4.81 -3.63 -4.04
C ASP A 68 5.02 -4.84 -4.96
N HIS A 69 4.23 -5.89 -4.77
CA HIS A 69 4.44 -7.16 -5.50
C HIS A 69 4.07 -7.09 -6.99
N HIS A 70 3.34 -6.05 -7.41
CA HIS A 70 3.03 -5.76 -8.81
C HIS A 70 4.01 -4.76 -9.44
N PHE A 71 4.36 -3.70 -8.71
CA PHE A 71 5.11 -2.55 -9.23
C PHE A 71 6.61 -2.56 -8.89
N GLY A 72 7.05 -3.40 -7.96
CA GLY A 72 8.46 -3.64 -7.67
C GLY A 72 8.95 -3.06 -6.34
N THR A 73 10.23 -2.71 -6.27
CA THR A 73 10.89 -2.29 -5.02
C THR A 73 11.60 -0.97 -5.15
N VAL A 74 11.30 -0.06 -4.23
CA VAL A 74 11.85 1.29 -4.10
C VAL A 74 12.74 1.38 -2.84
N ARG A 75 13.79 2.21 -2.87
CA ARG A 75 14.83 2.25 -1.82
C ARG A 75 15.04 3.61 -1.14
N SER A 76 14.26 4.61 -1.51
CA SER A 76 14.33 5.93 -0.88
C SER A 76 12.99 6.68 -0.99
N PRO A 77 12.73 7.66 -0.11
CA PRO A 77 11.55 8.52 -0.20
C PRO A 77 11.47 9.27 -1.53
N ARG A 78 12.63 9.67 -2.07
CA ARG A 78 12.69 10.38 -3.35
C ARG A 78 12.25 9.48 -4.51
N GLU A 79 12.79 8.28 -4.59
CA GLU A 79 12.41 7.28 -5.59
C GLU A 79 10.94 6.88 -5.44
N LEU A 80 10.43 6.81 -4.19
CA LEU A 80 9.02 6.56 -3.90
C LEU A 80 8.14 7.66 -4.47
N SER A 81 8.46 8.92 -4.20
CA SER A 81 7.70 10.07 -4.73
C SER A 81 7.73 10.13 -6.25
N ASP A 82 8.92 9.99 -6.87
CA ASP A 82 9.09 10.05 -8.32
C ASP A 82 8.27 8.94 -9.04
N TRP A 83 8.00 7.80 -8.40
CA TRP A 83 7.18 6.70 -8.91
C TRP A 83 5.69 6.79 -8.53
N MET A 84 5.37 7.05 -7.26
CA MET A 84 4.01 7.01 -6.70
C MET A 84 3.14 8.14 -7.25
N VAL A 85 3.69 9.36 -7.39
CA VAL A 85 2.94 10.53 -7.87
C VAL A 85 2.35 10.32 -9.27
N PRO A 86 3.11 9.89 -10.31
CA PRO A 86 2.52 9.58 -11.61
C PRO A 86 1.65 8.33 -11.57
N LEU A 87 1.98 7.30 -10.78
CA LEU A 87 1.16 6.09 -10.66
C LEU A 87 -0.24 6.41 -10.16
N MET A 88 -0.36 7.17 -9.06
CA MET A 88 -1.66 7.43 -8.43
C MET A 88 -2.56 8.34 -9.26
N LYS A 89 -2.01 9.12 -10.21
CA LYS A 89 -2.81 9.79 -11.25
C LYS A 89 -3.55 8.81 -12.16
N THR A 90 -3.06 7.58 -12.29
CA THR A 90 -3.73 6.51 -13.05
C THR A 90 -4.78 5.74 -12.25
N GLN A 91 -4.87 6.02 -10.94
CA GLN A 91 -5.80 5.43 -9.97
C GLN A 91 -6.62 6.53 -9.27
N PRO A 92 -7.30 7.43 -10.01
CA PRO A 92 -7.99 8.56 -9.38
C PRO A 92 -9.10 8.06 -8.45
N GLU A 93 -9.36 8.82 -7.39
CA GLU A 93 -10.41 8.55 -6.38
C GLU A 93 -10.20 7.30 -5.52
N MET A 94 -9.11 6.55 -5.72
CA MET A 94 -8.84 5.38 -4.89
C MET A 94 -8.66 5.78 -3.42
N ARG A 95 -9.26 5.01 -2.52
CA ARG A 95 -9.10 5.14 -1.06
C ARG A 95 -8.59 3.83 -0.47
N PHE A 96 -7.84 3.95 0.62
CA PHE A 96 -7.18 2.87 1.33
C PHE A 96 -7.83 2.73 2.70
N ILE A 97 -8.99 2.08 2.76
CA ILE A 97 -9.86 2.06 3.96
C ILE A 97 -9.35 1.01 4.94
N PRO A 98 -8.75 1.39 6.09
CA PRO A 98 -8.25 0.39 7.03
C PRO A 98 -9.40 -0.38 7.69
N GLY A 99 -9.29 -1.71 7.70
CA GLY A 99 -10.21 -2.60 8.40
C GLY A 99 -9.75 -2.94 9.82
N TRP A 100 -8.48 -3.30 9.98
CA TRP A 100 -7.84 -3.54 11.28
C TRP A 100 -6.33 -3.35 11.16
N HIS A 101 -5.66 -3.17 12.30
CA HIS A 101 -4.21 -3.19 12.38
C HIS A 101 -3.74 -3.84 13.68
N VAL A 102 -2.50 -4.30 13.69
CA VAL A 102 -1.82 -4.87 14.86
C VAL A 102 -0.43 -4.25 14.96
N ILE A 103 -0.02 -3.91 16.18
CA ILE A 103 1.32 -3.41 16.49
C ILE A 103 2.06 -4.45 17.34
N HIS A 104 3.28 -4.79 16.93
CA HIS A 104 4.19 -5.63 17.69
C HIS A 104 5.60 -5.02 17.70
N GLY A 105 5.93 -4.33 18.79
CA GLY A 105 7.15 -3.52 18.86
C GLY A 105 7.11 -2.44 17.78
N ASN A 106 8.06 -2.48 16.86
CA ASN A 106 8.15 -1.52 15.75
C ASN A 106 7.40 -1.97 14.50
N MET A 107 6.88 -3.20 14.47
CA MET A 107 6.15 -3.73 13.32
C MET A 107 4.67 -3.34 13.40
N VAL A 108 4.15 -2.82 12.30
CA VAL A 108 2.72 -2.58 12.09
C VAL A 108 2.25 -3.48 10.95
N ILE A 109 1.21 -4.26 11.18
CA ILE A 109 0.51 -4.97 10.11
C ILE A 109 -0.89 -4.38 10.02
N ASN A 110 -1.22 -3.81 8.87
CA ASN A 110 -2.56 -3.31 8.59
C ASN A 110 -3.23 -4.20 7.54
N TYR A 111 -4.56 -4.24 7.61
CA TYR A 111 -5.41 -4.72 6.54
C TYR A 111 -6.27 -3.56 6.07
N ASN A 112 -6.27 -3.29 4.77
CA ASN A 112 -7.09 -2.25 4.16
C ASN A 112 -7.83 -2.75 2.92
N TRP A 113 -8.91 -2.06 2.60
CA TRP A 113 -9.57 -2.17 1.31
C TRP A 113 -9.08 -1.05 0.40
N ASN A 114 -8.49 -1.42 -0.73
CA ASN A 114 -8.29 -0.50 -1.84
C ASN A 114 -9.60 -0.41 -2.60
N ARG A 115 -10.19 0.78 -2.63
CA ARG A 115 -11.58 0.98 -3.05
C ARG A 115 -11.70 2.15 -4.00
N TRP A 116 -12.49 1.94 -5.05
CA TRP A 116 -13.01 3.00 -5.91
C TRP A 116 -14.50 3.25 -5.66
N PRO A 117 -15.02 4.45 -5.99
CA PRO A 117 -16.45 4.72 -5.87
C PRO A 117 -17.27 3.92 -6.87
N ASN A 118 -18.51 3.58 -6.49
CA ASN A 118 -19.50 3.05 -7.43
C ASN A 118 -20.03 4.21 -8.31
N PRO A 119 -20.14 4.06 -9.65
CA PRO A 119 -20.66 5.10 -10.53
C PRO A 119 -22.06 5.62 -10.15
N GLU A 120 -22.89 4.74 -9.60
CA GLU A 120 -24.27 5.04 -9.19
C GLU A 120 -24.37 5.56 -7.75
N GLY A 121 -23.23 5.73 -7.07
CA GLY A 121 -23.13 6.02 -5.65
C GLY A 121 -22.97 4.74 -4.81
N SER A 122 -22.24 4.87 -3.71
CA SER A 122 -22.06 3.80 -2.72
C SER A 122 -23.18 3.87 -1.67
N ALA A 123 -23.58 2.71 -1.11
CA ALA A 123 -24.63 2.65 -0.08
C ALA A 123 -24.23 3.35 1.24
N VAL A 124 -22.92 3.47 1.45
CA VAL A 124 -22.25 4.20 2.53
C VAL A 124 -21.18 5.12 1.89
N PRO A 125 -20.79 6.23 2.53
CA PRO A 125 -19.75 7.12 1.98
C PRO A 125 -18.47 6.32 1.72
N TYR A 126 -17.95 6.40 0.50
CA TYR A 126 -16.88 5.53 0.03
C TYR A 126 -15.54 5.72 0.76
N ASP A 127 -15.37 6.90 1.36
CA ASP A 127 -14.24 7.37 2.14
C ASP A 127 -14.43 7.18 3.66
N GLU A 128 -15.58 6.67 4.14
CA GLU A 128 -15.81 6.52 5.58
C GLU A 128 -14.95 5.37 6.15
N TRP A 129 -14.21 5.70 7.21
CA TRP A 129 -13.45 4.75 8.03
C TRP A 129 -14.37 3.94 8.95
N ARG A 130 -15.22 3.10 8.35
CA ARG A 130 -15.88 1.99 9.04
C ARG A 130 -15.35 0.70 8.47
N SER A 131 -15.00 -0.23 9.37
CA SER A 131 -14.85 -1.66 9.04
C SER A 131 -15.96 -2.01 8.05
N PRO A 132 -15.65 -2.51 6.84
CA PRO A 132 -16.62 -2.48 5.78
C PRO A 132 -17.87 -3.22 6.24
N GLY A 133 -19.01 -2.61 5.91
CA GLY A 133 -20.28 -3.31 5.87
C GLY A 133 -20.21 -4.51 4.92
N PRO A 134 -21.36 -5.09 4.56
CA PRO A 134 -21.42 -6.16 3.58
C PRO A 134 -20.54 -5.86 2.35
N VAL A 135 -19.73 -6.83 1.90
CA VAL A 135 -18.85 -6.67 0.72
C VAL A 135 -19.62 -6.14 -0.50
N SER A 136 -20.93 -6.42 -0.58
CA SER A 136 -21.86 -5.93 -1.59
C SER A 136 -22.04 -4.41 -1.65
N ASP A 137 -21.69 -3.67 -0.58
CA ASP A 137 -21.84 -2.21 -0.54
C ASP A 137 -20.86 -1.52 -1.49
N TYR A 138 -19.77 -2.21 -1.84
CA TYR A 138 -18.69 -1.71 -2.69
C TYR A 138 -18.30 -2.73 -3.75
N ARG A 139 -18.60 -2.41 -5.01
CA ARG A 139 -18.37 -3.32 -6.14
C ARG A 139 -16.90 -3.37 -6.54
N PHE A 140 -16.21 -2.24 -6.41
CA PHE A 140 -14.85 -2.05 -6.92
C PHE A 140 -13.86 -1.92 -5.76
N GLN A 141 -13.57 -3.04 -5.10
CA GLN A 141 -12.58 -3.07 -4.02
C GLN A 141 -11.83 -4.40 -3.97
N PHE A 142 -10.56 -4.35 -3.57
CA PHE A 142 -9.73 -5.52 -3.30
C PHE A 142 -8.98 -5.38 -1.97
N PRO A 143 -8.70 -6.50 -1.28
CA PRO A 143 -7.97 -6.45 -0.02
C PRO A 143 -6.48 -6.28 -0.24
N CYS A 144 -5.82 -5.57 0.68
CA CYS A 144 -4.39 -5.54 0.85
C CYS A 144 -4.04 -5.73 2.33
N ILE A 145 -2.94 -6.43 2.58
CA ILE A 145 -2.27 -6.45 3.88
C ILE A 145 -0.96 -5.72 3.69
N THR A 146 -0.75 -4.64 4.44
CA THR A 146 0.49 -3.88 4.41
C THR A 146 1.25 -4.10 5.72
N MET A 147 2.54 -4.42 5.60
CA MET A 147 3.45 -4.55 6.73
C MET A 147 4.47 -3.41 6.72
N CYS A 148 4.52 -2.62 7.78
CA CYS A 148 5.49 -1.53 7.95
C CYS A 148 6.42 -1.80 9.15
N ILE A 149 7.64 -1.27 9.10
CA ILE A 149 8.56 -1.24 10.25
C ILE A 149 8.90 0.21 10.58
N TYR A 150 8.52 0.62 11.79
CA TYR A 150 8.74 1.95 12.35
C TYR A 150 10.20 2.15 12.77
N ALA A 151 10.74 3.32 12.47
CA ALA A 151 12.14 3.68 12.69
C ALA A 151 12.33 4.94 13.56
N GLY A 152 11.27 5.42 14.21
CA GLY A 152 11.30 6.61 15.07
C GLY A 152 10.93 7.90 14.32
N LYS A 153 10.63 8.94 15.10
CA LYS A 153 10.34 10.30 14.59
C LYS A 153 9.18 10.36 13.57
N GLY A 154 8.17 9.51 13.72
CA GLY A 154 7.02 9.44 12.82
C GLY A 154 7.32 8.79 11.47
N LYS A 155 8.44 8.07 11.33
CA LYS A 155 8.87 7.49 10.04
C LYS A 155 9.02 5.97 10.04
N PHE A 156 8.80 5.38 8.87
CA PHE A 156 8.99 3.96 8.58
C PHE A 156 10.24 3.74 7.73
N CYS A 157 10.99 2.67 8.01
CA CYS A 157 12.12 2.27 7.18
C CYS A 157 11.78 1.13 6.21
N PHE A 158 10.61 0.52 6.37
CA PHE A 158 10.17 -0.60 5.55
C PHE A 158 8.65 -0.57 5.34
N GLU A 159 8.22 -0.94 4.14
CA GLU A 159 6.85 -1.28 3.77
C GLU A 159 6.80 -2.42 2.77
N GLU A 160 5.85 -3.33 2.94
CA GLU A 160 5.52 -4.37 1.98
C GLU A 160 4.00 -4.52 1.84
N ASP A 161 3.52 -4.38 0.61
CA ASP A 161 2.11 -4.54 0.23
C ASP A 161 1.85 -5.94 -0.32
N ILE A 162 0.92 -6.64 0.33
CA ILE A 162 0.55 -8.03 0.04
C ILE A 162 -0.90 -8.07 -0.42
N TYR A 163 -1.09 -8.23 -1.72
CA TYR A 163 -2.39 -8.39 -2.37
C TYR A 163 -2.26 -9.28 -3.62
N SER A 164 -3.39 -9.56 -4.28
CA SER A 164 -3.39 -10.26 -5.58
C SER A 164 -3.32 -9.26 -6.73
N PRO A 165 -2.21 -9.17 -7.50
CA PRO A 165 -2.13 -8.27 -8.64
C PRO A 165 -3.18 -8.56 -9.72
N ALA A 166 -3.52 -9.85 -9.91
CA ALA A 166 -4.56 -10.24 -10.86
C ALA A 166 -5.94 -9.71 -10.45
N ALA A 167 -6.28 -9.77 -9.16
CA ALA A 167 -7.54 -9.23 -8.66
C ALA A 167 -7.58 -7.70 -8.79
N TYR A 168 -6.47 -7.02 -8.49
CA TYR A 168 -6.32 -5.57 -8.70
C TYR A 168 -6.59 -5.18 -10.17
N LEU A 169 -5.93 -5.84 -11.13
CA LEU A 169 -6.08 -5.53 -12.55
C LEU A 169 -7.51 -5.77 -13.05
N GLU A 170 -8.12 -6.89 -12.63
CA GLU A 170 -9.51 -7.23 -12.97
C GLU A 170 -10.48 -6.16 -12.45
N ILE A 171 -10.41 -5.83 -11.15
CA ILE A 171 -11.33 -4.87 -10.52
C ILE A 171 -11.13 -3.47 -11.10
N ARG A 172 -9.88 -3.05 -11.33
CA ARG A 172 -9.57 -1.77 -11.97
C ARG A 172 -10.17 -1.68 -13.37
N SER A 173 -10.04 -2.73 -14.18
CA SER A 173 -10.63 -2.75 -15.53
C SER A 173 -12.16 -2.66 -15.47
N GLN A 174 -12.80 -3.43 -14.58
CA GLN A 174 -14.25 -3.37 -14.39
C GLN A 174 -14.72 -1.98 -13.95
N TRP A 175 -13.99 -1.33 -13.03
CA TRP A 175 -14.31 0.02 -12.57
C TRP A 175 -14.19 1.05 -13.69
N ARG A 176 -13.10 1.03 -14.46
CA ARG A 176 -12.91 1.94 -15.60
C ARG A 176 -14.03 1.80 -16.63
N GLN A 177 -14.40 0.55 -16.98
CA GLN A 177 -15.53 0.28 -17.87
C GLN A 177 -16.84 0.84 -17.33
N ALA A 178 -17.11 0.66 -16.03
CA ALA A 178 -18.32 1.17 -15.38
C ALA A 178 -18.35 2.71 -15.31
N MET A 179 -17.18 3.36 -15.24
CA MET A 179 -17.03 4.81 -15.30
C MET A 179 -17.02 5.38 -16.74
N GLY A 180 -17.10 4.53 -17.77
CA GLY A 180 -17.01 4.95 -19.17
C GLY A 180 -15.63 5.49 -19.56
N MET A 181 -14.58 5.07 -18.85
CA MET A 181 -13.20 5.41 -19.16
C MET A 181 -12.64 4.39 -20.15
N ASP A 182 -11.93 4.85 -21.18
CA ASP A 182 -11.18 3.95 -22.06
C ASP A 182 -10.15 3.14 -21.25
N ASP A 183 -9.84 1.92 -21.69
CA ASP A 183 -8.74 1.16 -21.10
C ASP A 183 -7.44 1.98 -21.24
N ALA A 184 -6.77 2.25 -20.12
CA ALA A 184 -5.44 2.86 -20.17
C ALA A 184 -4.45 1.76 -20.52
N ASP A 185 -3.82 1.87 -21.70
CA ASP A 185 -2.64 1.09 -22.10
C ASP A 185 -1.52 1.15 -21.04
#